data_AF-A0A7D5LFP8-F1
#
_entry.id   AF-A0A7D5LFP8-F1
#
_cell.length_a   1.000
_cell.length_b   1.000
_cell.length_c   1.000
_cell.angle_alpha   90.00
_cell.angle_beta   90.00
_cell.angle_gamma   90.00
#
_symmetry.space_group_name_H-M   'P 1'
#
loop_
_entity.id
_entity.type
_entity.pdbx_description
1 polymer ?
#
loop_
_entity_poly.entity_id
_entity_poly.type
_entity_poly.pdbx_seq_one_letter_code
_entity_poly.pdbx_strand_id
1 'polypeptide(L)'
;MKENRKNTKNKTIKTPFPYGKFEEYKRKVGIVSEKDIKLSKIKKLFLLAIDEFKKGLISSDDLSAISNKLFVYLLKDNLFKEDQELFGAIEAASEIDFYIRNPESKNLNRFLKEVLEYLKKESKN
;
A
#
# COMPACT_ATOMS: atom_id res chain seq x y z
N MET A 1 37.01 34.07 -3.75
CA MET A 1 36.09 33.27 -4.60
C MET A 1 34.89 32.89 -3.75
N LYS A 2 33.68 33.32 -4.12
CA LYS A 2 32.44 32.97 -3.39
C LYS A 2 31.87 31.71 -4.05
N GLU A 3 31.87 30.59 -3.34
CA GLU A 3 31.20 29.37 -3.77
C GLU A 3 29.69 29.59 -3.80
N ASN A 4 29.12 29.59 -5.00
CA ASN A 4 27.68 29.55 -5.22
C ASN A 4 27.17 28.16 -4.82
N ARG A 5 26.71 28.00 -3.58
CA ARG A 5 25.94 26.83 -3.16
C ARG A 5 24.62 26.79 -3.94
N LYS A 6 24.55 25.91 -4.95
CA LYS A 6 23.31 25.59 -5.66
C LYS A 6 22.28 25.11 -4.65
N ASN A 7 21.25 25.90 -4.46
CA ASN A 7 20.10 25.61 -3.62
C ASN A 7 19.25 24.53 -4.33
N THR A 8 19.61 23.26 -4.19
CA THR A 8 18.78 22.13 -4.64
C THR A 8 17.58 22.05 -3.73
N LYS A 9 16.54 22.83 -4.03
CA LYS A 9 15.21 22.59 -3.48
C LYS A 9 14.87 21.14 -3.79
N ASN A 10 14.81 20.29 -2.77
CA ASN A 10 14.24 18.95 -2.85
C ASN A 10 12.80 19.10 -3.37
N LYS A 11 12.64 19.01 -4.70
CA LYS A 11 11.33 18.89 -5.32
C LYS A 11 10.87 17.47 -4.99
N THR A 12 10.17 17.31 -3.87
CA THR A 12 9.42 16.08 -3.61
C THR A 12 8.45 15.93 -4.78
N ILE A 13 8.73 14.98 -5.67
CA ILE A 13 7.82 14.61 -6.74
C ILE A 13 6.60 14.04 -6.03
N LYS A 14 5.50 14.81 -6.02
CA LYS A 14 4.22 14.34 -5.50
C LYS A 14 3.56 13.53 -6.60
N THR A 15 3.64 12.21 -6.49
CA THR A 15 2.85 11.33 -7.34
C THR A 15 1.38 11.47 -6.92
N PRO A 16 0.45 11.77 -7.85
CA PRO A 16 -0.97 11.91 -7.51
C PRO A 16 -1.53 10.55 -7.05
N PHE A 17 -2.48 10.57 -6.11
CA PHE A 17 -3.16 9.35 -5.69
C PHE A 17 -3.94 8.72 -6.88
N PRO A 18 -3.90 7.39 -7.07
CA PRO A 18 -4.55 6.72 -8.21
C PRO A 18 -6.07 6.59 -8.03
N TYR A 19 -6.78 7.72 -7.98
CA TYR A 19 -8.22 7.77 -7.72
C TYR A 19 -9.02 6.86 -8.66
N GLY A 20 -8.74 6.88 -9.96
CA GLY A 20 -9.48 6.07 -10.94
C GLY A 20 -9.44 4.57 -10.62
N LYS A 21 -8.25 4.04 -10.31
CA LYS A 21 -8.04 2.65 -9.92
C LYS A 21 -8.68 2.33 -8.58
N PHE A 22 -8.50 3.21 -7.60
CA PHE A 22 -9.05 3.01 -6.27
C PHE A 22 -10.59 2.97 -6.28
N GLU A 23 -11.24 3.85 -7.04
CA GLU A 23 -12.69 3.83 -7.24
C GLU A 23 -13.15 2.55 -7.96
N GLU A 24 -12.39 2.07 -8.94
CA GLU A 24 -12.66 0.79 -9.59
C GLU A 24 -12.63 -0.37 -8.60
N TYR A 25 -11.63 -0.41 -7.70
CA TYR A 25 -11.54 -1.44 -6.67
C TYR A 25 -12.73 -1.36 -5.71
N LYS A 26 -13.09 -0.17 -5.24
CA LYS A 26 -14.29 0.01 -4.40
C LYS A 26 -15.55 -0.51 -5.07
N ARG A 27 -15.76 -0.22 -6.36
CA ARG A 27 -16.90 -0.77 -7.12
C ARG A 27 -16.87 -2.29 -7.20
N LYS A 28 -15.72 -2.90 -7.56
CA LYS A 28 -15.54 -4.37 -7.62
C LYS A 28 -15.84 -5.04 -6.27
N VAL A 29 -15.46 -4.38 -5.18
CA VAL A 29 -15.63 -4.90 -3.81
C VAL A 29 -17.00 -4.56 -3.24
N GLY A 30 -17.82 -3.73 -3.92
CA GLY A 30 -19.15 -3.32 -3.48
C GLY A 30 -19.10 -2.38 -2.28
N ILE A 31 -18.25 -1.35 -2.34
CA ILE A 31 -18.19 -0.22 -1.40
C ILE A 31 -18.85 0.98 -2.09
N VAL A 32 -19.98 1.43 -1.55
CA VAL A 32 -20.73 2.56 -2.10
C VAL A 32 -20.48 3.83 -1.27
N SER A 33 -20.15 3.67 0.01
CA SER A 33 -19.82 4.74 0.94
C SER A 33 -18.67 4.38 1.88
N GLU A 34 -18.04 5.37 2.50
CA GLU A 34 -17.00 5.10 3.50
C GLU A 34 -17.53 4.38 4.76
N LYS A 35 -18.84 4.40 5.00
CA LYS A 35 -19.47 3.64 6.09
C LYS A 35 -19.47 2.13 5.85
N ASP A 36 -19.31 1.72 4.59
CA ASP A 36 -19.28 0.31 4.19
C ASP A 36 -17.89 -0.32 4.36
N ILE A 37 -16.89 0.49 4.74
CA ILE A 37 -15.51 0.04 4.90
C ILE A 37 -15.40 -0.75 6.20
N LYS A 38 -15.39 -2.08 6.05
CA LYS A 38 -15.13 -3.06 7.09
C LYS A 38 -13.85 -3.82 6.77
N LEU A 39 -13.29 -4.52 7.76
CA LEU A 39 -12.07 -5.31 7.62
C LEU A 39 -12.09 -6.23 6.39
N SER A 40 -13.20 -6.94 6.16
CA SER A 40 -13.36 -7.85 5.01
C SER A 40 -13.29 -7.14 3.65
N LYS A 41 -13.70 -5.87 3.58
CA LYS A 41 -13.64 -5.04 2.37
C LYS A 41 -12.24 -4.47 2.19
N ILE A 42 -11.59 -4.03 3.27
CA ILE A 42 -10.17 -3.60 3.26
C ILE A 42 -9.27 -4.72 2.74
N LYS A 43 -9.45 -5.94 3.27
CA LYS A 43 -8.77 -7.15 2.81
C LYS A 43 -8.92 -7.37 1.30
N LYS A 44 -10.15 -7.30 0.79
CA LYS A 44 -10.42 -7.46 -0.65
C LYS A 44 -9.79 -6.35 -1.50
N LEU A 45 -9.82 -5.09 -1.05
CA LEU A 45 -9.14 -3.99 -1.74
C LEU A 45 -7.64 -4.21 -1.83
N PHE A 46 -7.03 -4.64 -0.72
CA PHE A 46 -5.60 -4.92 -0.65
C PHE A 46 -5.21 -6.06 -1.61
N LEU A 47 -5.95 -7.17 -1.60
CA LEU A 47 -5.70 -8.30 -2.51
C LEU A 47 -5.83 -7.92 -3.99
N LEU A 48 -6.82 -7.08 -4.36
CA LEU A 48 -6.95 -6.57 -5.72
C LEU A 48 -5.75 -5.71 -6.13
N ALA A 49 -5.30 -4.81 -5.25
CA ALA A 49 -4.16 -3.96 -5.51
C ALA A 49 -2.88 -4.79 -5.71
N ILE A 50 -2.65 -5.80 -4.86
CA ILE A 50 -1.50 -6.70 -4.98
C ILE A 50 -1.57 -7.53 -6.27
N ASP A 51 -2.73 -8.05 -6.65
CA ASP A 51 -2.90 -8.80 -7.89
C ASP A 51 -2.63 -7.94 -9.13
N GLU A 52 -3.13 -6.72 -9.18
CA GLU A 52 -2.83 -5.78 -10.28
C GLU A 52 -1.36 -5.35 -10.29
N PHE A 53 -0.74 -5.16 -9.11
CA PHE A 53 0.68 -4.87 -9.01
C PHE A 53 1.54 -6.02 -9.55
N LYS A 54 1.22 -7.28 -9.19
CA LYS A 54 1.90 -8.48 -9.70
C LYS A 54 1.80 -8.62 -11.23
N LYS A 55 0.70 -8.14 -11.81
CA LYS A 55 0.47 -8.11 -13.27
C LYS A 55 1.11 -6.90 -13.96
N GLY A 56 1.76 -6.00 -13.21
CA GLY A 56 2.35 -4.76 -13.74
C GLY A 56 1.32 -3.72 -14.17
N LEU A 57 0.07 -3.83 -13.72
CA LEU A 57 -1.03 -2.93 -14.09
C LEU A 57 -1.11 -1.66 -13.23
N ILE A 58 -0.45 -1.67 -12.08
CA ILE A 58 -0.22 -0.49 -11.24
C ILE A 58 1.25 -0.45 -10.85
N SER A 59 1.77 0.76 -10.64
CA SER A 59 3.16 0.98 -10.23
C SER A 59 3.37 0.72 -8.74
N SER A 60 4.63 0.74 -8.29
CA SER A 60 4.93 0.70 -6.85
C SER A 60 4.38 1.93 -6.13
N ASP A 61 4.47 3.11 -6.77
CA ASP A 61 3.93 4.38 -6.24
C ASP A 61 2.40 4.28 -6.04
N ASP A 62 1.70 3.64 -6.98
CA ASP A 62 0.25 3.40 -6.87
C ASP A 62 -0.08 2.43 -5.72
N LEU A 63 0.65 1.31 -5.62
CA LEU A 63 0.46 0.32 -4.57
C LEU A 63 0.73 0.91 -3.18
N SER A 64 1.81 1.67 -3.06
CA SER A 64 2.20 2.43 -1.87
C SER A 64 1.09 3.38 -1.44
N ALA A 65 0.60 4.21 -2.36
CA ALA A 65 -0.46 5.18 -2.10
C ALA A 65 -1.79 4.51 -1.68
N ILE A 66 -2.19 3.44 -2.37
CA ILE A 66 -3.40 2.67 -2.05
C ILE A 66 -3.25 2.02 -0.68
N SER A 67 -2.13 1.35 -0.41
CA SER A 67 -1.86 0.69 0.87
C SER A 67 -1.86 1.69 2.02
N ASN A 68 -1.26 2.88 1.86
CA ASN A 68 -1.32 3.95 2.85
C ASN A 68 -2.77 4.40 3.13
N LYS A 69 -3.61 4.50 2.10
CA LYS A 69 -5.04 4.81 2.29
C LYS A 69 -5.77 3.69 3.06
N LEU A 70 -5.46 2.43 2.79
CA LEU A 70 -6.01 1.28 3.51
C LEU A 70 -5.53 1.23 4.97
N PHE A 71 -4.26 1.59 5.21
CA PHE A 71 -3.68 1.69 6.54
C PHE A 71 -4.47 2.67 7.41
N VAL A 72 -4.79 3.85 6.87
CA VAL A 72 -5.65 4.84 7.55
C VAL A 72 -7.02 4.24 7.91
N TYR A 73 -7.60 3.41 7.04
CA TYR A 73 -8.87 2.73 7.35
C TYR A 73 -8.73 1.66 8.42
N LEU A 74 -7.59 0.97 8.53
CA LEU A 74 -7.35 0.00 9.61
C LEU A 74 -7.16 0.67 10.98
N LEU A 75 -6.55 1.85 11.00
CA LEU A 75 -6.40 2.64 12.22
C LEU A 75 -7.75 3.19 12.70
N LYS A 76 -8.62 3.55 11.76
CA LYS A 76 -10.00 3.92 12.06
C LYS A 76 -10.71 2.74 12.70
N ASP A 77 -11.35 2.99 13.84
CA ASP A 77 -12.08 1.98 14.63
C ASP A 77 -11.23 0.81 15.17
N ASN A 78 -9.90 0.94 15.19
CA ASN A 78 -8.95 -0.08 15.68
C ASN A 78 -9.06 -1.45 14.99
N LEU A 79 -9.49 -1.50 13.73
CA LEU A 79 -9.66 -2.75 12.96
C LEU A 79 -8.35 -3.55 12.84
N PHE A 80 -7.19 -2.90 12.95
CA PHE A 80 -5.89 -3.58 12.97
C PHE A 80 -5.79 -4.67 14.05
N LYS A 81 -6.51 -4.53 15.19
CA LYS A 81 -6.49 -5.53 16.28
C LYS A 81 -7.13 -6.86 15.88
N GLU A 82 -8.00 -6.85 14.88
CA GLU A 82 -8.73 -8.04 14.41
C GLU A 82 -7.91 -8.90 13.45
N ASP A 83 -6.98 -8.30 12.70
CA ASP A 83 -6.09 -8.99 11.76
C ASP A 83 -4.71 -8.32 11.70
N GLN A 84 -3.83 -8.75 12.61
CA GLN A 84 -2.45 -8.23 12.73
C GLN A 84 -1.59 -8.57 11.50
N GLU A 85 -1.88 -9.68 10.82
CA GLU A 85 -1.14 -10.07 9.61
C GLU A 85 -1.47 -9.13 8.45
N LEU A 86 -2.76 -8.86 8.23
CA LEU A 86 -3.21 -7.89 7.23
C LEU A 86 -2.67 -6.50 7.53
N PHE A 87 -2.64 -6.10 8.81
CA PHE A 87 -2.06 -4.83 9.23
C PHE A 87 -0.58 -4.72 8.83
N GLY A 88 0.24 -5.71 9.20
CA GLY A 88 1.66 -5.72 8.84
C GLY A 88 1.88 -5.71 7.32
N ALA A 89 1.09 -6.50 6.58
CA ALA A 89 1.20 -6.53 5.12
C ALA A 89 0.84 -5.18 4.46
N ILE A 90 -0.21 -4.50 4.94
CA ILE A 90 -0.61 -3.19 4.44
C ILE A 90 0.41 -2.11 4.84
N GLU A 91 0.89 -2.13 6.08
CA GLU A 91 1.94 -1.22 6.56
C GLU A 91 3.19 -1.34 5.69
N ALA A 92 3.70 -2.56 5.51
CA ALA A 92 4.88 -2.79 4.72
C ALA A 92 4.66 -2.43 3.23
N ALA A 93 3.49 -2.70 2.66
CA ALA A 93 3.16 -2.31 1.29
C ALA A 93 3.00 -0.79 1.12
N SER A 94 2.66 -0.05 2.18
CA SER A 94 2.63 1.41 2.15
C SER A 94 4.02 2.05 2.06
N GLU A 95 5.07 1.26 2.34
CA GLU A 95 6.47 1.71 2.28
C GLU A 95 7.24 1.11 1.08
N ILE A 96 6.57 0.41 0.16
CA ILE A 96 7.24 -0.33 -0.91
C ILE A 96 8.16 0.54 -1.77
N ASP A 97 7.80 1.80 -2.05
CA ASP A 97 8.64 2.71 -2.83
C ASP A 97 9.94 3.06 -2.12
N PHE A 98 9.88 3.21 -0.79
CA PHE A 98 11.07 3.45 0.01
C PHE A 98 12.00 2.25 -0.07
N TYR A 99 11.47 1.03 0.00
CA TYR A 99 12.26 -0.19 -0.08
C TYR A 99 12.86 -0.43 -1.48
N ILE A 100 12.13 -0.14 -2.55
CA ILE A 100 12.65 -0.24 -3.92
C ILE A 100 13.80 0.75 -4.15
N ARG A 101 13.70 1.96 -3.60
CA ARG A 101 14.74 2.99 -3.73
C ARG A 101 15.93 2.76 -2.80
N ASN A 102 15.77 1.93 -1.76
CA ASN A 102 16.79 1.61 -0.76
C ASN A 102 16.90 0.08 -0.56
N PRO A 103 17.38 -0.67 -1.58
CA PRO A 103 17.35 -2.13 -1.57
C PRO A 103 18.20 -2.79 -0.47
N GLU A 104 19.20 -2.07 0.05
CA GLU A 104 20.02 -2.49 1.21
C GLU A 104 19.27 -2.39 2.56
N SER A 105 18.04 -1.88 2.54
CA SER A 105 17.20 -1.81 3.74
C SER A 105 16.82 -3.22 4.19
N LYS A 106 17.15 -3.56 5.44
CA LYS A 106 16.71 -4.80 6.10
C LYS A 106 15.19 -4.97 6.11
N ASN A 107 14.44 -3.89 5.90
CA ASN A 107 12.98 -3.89 5.88
C ASN A 107 12.39 -4.39 4.56
N LEU A 108 13.14 -4.37 3.44
CA LEU A 108 12.66 -4.93 2.16
C LEU A 108 12.43 -6.44 2.26
N ASN A 109 13.37 -7.16 2.89
CA ASN A 109 13.24 -8.61 3.12
C ASN A 109 12.09 -8.94 4.08
N ARG A 110 11.86 -8.08 5.08
CA ARG A 110 10.72 -8.20 6.00
C ARG A 110 9.40 -7.98 5.26
N PHE A 111 9.30 -6.93 4.44
CA PHE A 111 8.15 -6.67 3.56
C PHE A 111 7.84 -7.86 2.66
N LEU A 112 8.85 -8.38 1.94
CA LEU A 112 8.67 -9.52 1.05
C LEU A 112 8.19 -10.74 1.84
N LYS A 113 8.72 -10.98 3.04
CA LYS A 113 8.29 -12.09 3.88
C LYS A 113 6.84 -11.92 4.33
N GLU A 114 6.47 -10.79 4.90
CA GLU A 114 5.13 -10.53 5.45
C GLU A 114 4.06 -10.57 4.35
N VAL A 115 4.31 -9.95 3.19
CA VAL A 115 3.38 -9.98 2.05
C VAL A 115 3.28 -11.39 1.43
N LEU A 116 4.40 -12.09 1.26
CA LEU A 116 4.38 -13.44 0.69
C LEU A 116 3.72 -14.46 1.63
N GLU A 117 3.92 -14.33 2.94
CA GLU A 117 3.26 -15.17 3.95
C GLU A 117 1.75 -14.98 3.91
N TYR A 118 1.29 -13.73 3.87
CA TYR A 118 -0.13 -13.40 3.75
C TYR A 118 -0.76 -13.99 2.48
N LEU A 119 -0.13 -13.77 1.32
CA LEU A 119 -0.61 -14.30 0.03
C LEU A 119 -0.68 -15.84 0.00
N LYS A 120 0.29 -16.52 0.61
CA LYS A 120 0.30 -18.00 0.71
C LYS A 120 -0.86 -18.52 1.56
N LYS A 121 -1.23 -17.82 2.63
CA LYS A 121 -2.35 -18.19 3.50
C LYS A 121 -3.68 -18.06 2.77
N GLU A 122 -3.87 -16.96 2.05
CA GLU A 122 -5.10 -16.73 1.27
C GLU A 122 -5.24 -17.66 0.07
N SER A 123 -4.14 -18.17 -0.50
CA SER A 123 -4.20 -19.13 -1.63
C SER A 123 -4.54 -20.58 -1.21
N LYS A 124 -4.61 -20.86 0.09
CA LYS A 124 -4.92 -22.20 0.65
C LYS A 124 -6.35 -22.34 1.17
N ASN A 125 -7.12 -21.25 1.17
CA ASN A 125 -8.55 -21.21 1.51
C ASN A 125 -9.37 -20.94 0.24
#